data_AF-X1B208-F1
#
_entry.id   AF-X1B208-F1
#
_cell.length_a   1.000
_cell.length_b   1.000
_cell.length_c   1.000
_cell.angle_alpha   90.00
_cell.angle_beta   90.00
_cell.angle_gamma   90.00
#
_symmetry.space_group_name_H-M   'P 1'
#
loop_
_entity.id
_entity.type
_entity.pdbx_description
1 polymer ?
#
loop_
_entity_poly.entity_id
_entity_poly.type
_entity_poly.pdbx_seq_one_letter_code
_entity_poly.pdbx_strand_id
1 'polypeptide(L)'
;MRIIAVVNQKGGCGKTTVAINLASAIAQEGHRTMIVDMDPQSHCAVGLAVPEEQIEQSIYDVLISKSRNEPIRLTEILWQISDRLE
;
A
#
# COMPACT_ATOMS: atom_id res chain seq x y z
N MET A 1 2.85 -9.37 -14.40
CA MET A 1 2.41 -8.69 -13.16
C MET A 1 1.17 -9.41 -12.65
N ARG A 2 1.16 -9.86 -11.39
CA ARG A 2 0.01 -10.54 -10.77
C ARG A 2 -0.60 -9.62 -9.71
N ILE A 3 -1.91 -9.47 -9.72
CA ILE A 3 -2.65 -8.60 -8.79
C ILE A 3 -3.51 -9.48 -7.89
N ILE A 4 -3.39 -9.30 -6.58
CA ILE A 4 -4.14 -10.04 -5.56
C ILE A 4 -4.90 -9.02 -4.73
N ALA A 5 -6.24 -9.12 -4.69
CA ALA A 5 -7.09 -8.24 -3.89
C ALA A 5 -7.54 -8.98 -2.62
N VAL A 6 -7.28 -8.40 -1.45
CA VAL A 6 -7.72 -8.92 -0.15
C VAL A 6 -8.95 -8.13 0.30
N VAL A 7 -10.14 -8.71 0.11
CA VAL A 7 -11.42 -8.01 0.30
C VAL A 7 -12.33 -8.78 1.24
N ASN A 8 -12.93 -8.07 2.20
CA ASN A 8 -13.96 -8.57 3.09
C ASN A 8 -14.72 -7.38 3.72
N GLN A 9 -16.05 -7.39 3.62
CA GLN A 9 -16.93 -6.33 4.13
C GLN A 9 -16.89 -6.18 5.66
N LYS A 10 -16.51 -7.23 6.41
CA LYS A 10 -16.46 -7.19 7.87
C LYS A 10 -15.21 -6.46 8.34
N GLY A 11 -15.34 -5.55 9.31
CA GLY A 11 -14.22 -4.96 10.04
C GLY A 11 -13.51 -5.97 10.95
N GLY A 12 -12.21 -5.81 11.17
CA GLY A 12 -11.46 -6.66 12.12
C GLY A 12 -11.30 -8.14 11.71
N CYS A 13 -11.44 -8.48 10.42
CA CYS A 13 -11.28 -9.84 9.91
C CYS A 13 -9.86 -10.18 9.43
N GLY A 14 -8.87 -9.31 9.70
CA GLY A 14 -7.46 -9.57 9.39
C GLY A 14 -7.02 -9.28 7.95
N LYS A 15 -7.79 -8.52 7.15
CA LYS A 15 -7.43 -8.16 5.75
C LYS A 15 -6.02 -7.59 5.64
N THR A 16 -5.74 -6.53 6.39
CA THR A 16 -4.45 -5.83 6.38
C THR A 16 -3.33 -6.75 6.84
N THR A 17 -3.57 -7.53 7.90
CA THR A 17 -2.62 -8.53 8.40
C THR A 17 -2.26 -9.56 7.33
N VAL A 18 -3.26 -10.11 6.63
CA VAL A 18 -3.04 -11.07 5.54
C VAL A 18 -2.29 -10.40 4.38
N ALA A 19 -2.69 -9.19 3.98
CA ALA A 19 -2.04 -8.46 2.89
C ALA A 19 -0.55 -8.21 3.16
N ILE A 20 -0.20 -7.70 4.35
CA ILE A 20 1.19 -7.45 4.75
C ILE A 20 2.00 -8.75 4.77
N ASN A 21 1.49 -9.80 5.42
CA ASN A 21 2.25 -11.04 5.58
C ASN A 21 2.39 -11.79 4.25
N LEU A 22 1.35 -11.81 3.41
CA LEU A 22 1.42 -12.39 2.07
C LEU A 22 2.46 -11.66 1.21
N ALA A 23 2.44 -10.33 1.22
CA ALA A 23 3.41 -9.53 0.48
C ALA A 23 4.85 -9.73 1.01
N SER A 24 5.03 -9.81 2.33
CA SER A 24 6.33 -10.11 2.94
C SER A 24 6.85 -11.49 2.53
N ALA A 25 5.99 -12.53 2.55
CA ALA A 25 6.37 -13.87 2.10
C ALA A 25 6.78 -13.89 0.62
N ILE A 26 5.99 -13.26 -0.25
CA ILE A 26 6.30 -13.17 -1.69
C ILE A 26 7.61 -12.39 -1.93
N ALA A 27 7.84 -11.30 -1.19
CA ALA A 27 9.07 -10.53 -1.28
C ALA A 27 10.30 -11.33 -0.80
N GLN A 28 10.15 -12.14 0.25
CA GLN A 28 11.20 -13.03 0.76
C GLN A 28 11.60 -14.12 -0.24
N GLU A 29 10.69 -14.52 -1.13
CA GLU A 29 10.97 -15.43 -2.25
C GLU A 29 11.69 -14.74 -3.44
N GLY A 30 12.06 -13.47 -3.32
CA GLY A 30 12.79 -12.72 -4.35
C GLY A 30 11.89 -12.06 -5.40
N HIS A 31 10.57 -12.02 -5.17
CA HIS A 31 9.64 -11.37 -6.09
C HIS A 31 9.46 -9.89 -5.76
N ARG A 32 9.59 -9.03 -6.78
CA ARG A 32 9.25 -7.60 -6.67
C ARG A 32 7.78 -7.45 -6.28
N THR A 33 7.55 -6.95 -5.07
CA THR A 33 6.24 -6.90 -4.44
C THR A 33 5.88 -5.47 -4.07
N MET A 34 4.63 -5.09 -4.29
CA MET A 34 4.07 -3.78 -3.94
C MET A 34 2.74 -4.00 -3.24
N ILE A 35 2.51 -3.28 -2.15
CA ILE A 35 1.22 -3.22 -1.46
C ILE A 35 0.56 -1.90 -1.82
N VAL A 36 -0.75 -1.93 -2.07
CA VAL A 36 -1.58 -0.74 -2.24
C VAL A 36 -2.62 -0.77 -1.12
N ASP A 37 -2.53 0.18 -0.19
CA ASP A 37 -3.54 0.36 0.85
C ASP A 37 -4.71 1.18 0.30
N MET A 38 -5.90 0.59 0.30
CA MET A 38 -7.15 1.22 -0.16
C MET A 38 -8.10 1.52 1.00
N ASP A 39 -7.68 1.27 2.25
CA ASP A 39 -8.46 1.55 3.46
C ASP A 39 -8.06 2.92 4.02
N PRO A 40 -8.98 3.90 4.12
CA PRO A 40 -8.69 5.23 4.67
C PRO A 40 -8.12 5.22 6.11
N GLN A 41 -8.28 4.11 6.85
CA GLN A 41 -7.72 3.96 8.20
C GLN A 41 -6.20 3.74 8.22
N SER A 42 -5.56 3.52 7.06
CA SER A 42 -4.09 3.46 6.91
C SER A 42 -3.38 2.44 7.81
N HIS A 43 -4.08 1.40 8.26
CA HIS A 43 -3.49 0.34 9.11
C HIS A 43 -2.33 -0.38 8.42
N CYS A 44 -2.25 -0.35 7.08
CA CYS A 44 -1.12 -0.96 6.37
C CYS A 44 0.17 -0.19 6.61
N ALA A 45 0.12 1.15 6.56
CA ALA A 45 1.27 2.01 6.80
C ALA A 45 1.85 1.76 8.21
N VAL A 46 0.98 1.74 9.22
CA VAL A 46 1.35 1.41 10.61
C VAL A 46 2.00 0.02 10.71
N GLY A 47 1.39 -1.00 10.09
CA GLY A 47 1.91 -2.36 10.11
C GLY A 47 3.25 -2.54 9.38
N LEU A 48 3.65 -1.57 8.53
CA LEU A 48 4.93 -1.54 7.82
C LEU A 48 5.89 -0.49 8.38
N ALA A 49 5.57 0.13 9.51
CA ALA A 49 6.36 1.19 10.15
C ALA A 49 6.62 2.42 9.26
N VAL A 50 5.68 2.76 8.38
CA VAL A 50 5.69 4.04 7.65
C VAL A 50 5.28 5.15 8.62
N PRO A 51 6.07 6.24 8.77
CA PRO A 51 5.72 7.35 9.66
C PRO A 51 4.48 8.09 9.15
N GLU A 52 3.39 8.06 9.91
CA GLU A 52 2.10 8.65 9.50
C GLU A 52 2.22 10.16 9.27
N GLU A 53 3.03 10.85 10.07
CA GLU A 53 3.25 12.29 9.96
C GLU A 53 3.96 12.70 8.66
N GLN A 54 4.59 11.74 7.96
CA GLN A 54 5.26 11.97 6.69
C GLN A 54 4.38 11.60 5.48
N ILE A 55 3.19 11.05 5.70
CA ILE A 55 2.24 10.72 4.63
C ILE A 55 1.47 11.99 4.25
N GLU A 56 2.04 12.79 3.35
CA GLU A 56 1.39 14.01 2.85
C GLU A 56 0.31 13.72 1.79
N GLN A 57 0.48 12.62 1.05
CA GLN A 57 -0.39 12.21 -0.05
C GLN A 57 -0.57 10.70 -0.03
N SER A 58 -1.74 10.26 -0.49
CA SER A 58 -2.17 8.86 -0.47
C SER A 58 -2.71 8.41 -1.83
N ILE A 59 -3.10 7.14 -1.91
CA ILE A 59 -3.76 6.63 -3.12
C ILE A 59 -5.04 7.40 -3.44
N TYR A 60 -5.72 7.96 -2.43
CA TYR A 60 -6.92 8.77 -2.63
C TYR A 60 -6.64 9.97 -3.53
N ASP A 61 -5.53 10.67 -3.30
CA ASP A 61 -5.14 11.87 -4.05
C ASP A 61 -4.85 11.53 -5.51
N VAL A 62 -4.17 10.41 -5.76
CA VAL A 62 -3.93 9.90 -7.11
C VAL A 62 -5.26 9.56 -7.81
N LEU A 63 -6.21 8.94 -7.11
CA LEU A 63 -7.49 8.55 -7.71
C LEU A 63 -8.36 9.77 -8.08
N ILE A 64 -8.34 10.84 -7.26
CA ILE A 64 -9.14 12.05 -7.51
C ILE A 64 -8.44 13.07 -8.41
N SER A 65 -7.12 12.97 -8.60
CA SER A 65 -6.27 13.89 -9.37
C SER A 65 -6.84 14.25 -10.75
N LYS A 66 -7.36 13.26 -11.49
CA LYS A 66 -7.96 13.45 -12.82
C LYS A 66 -9.17 14.38 -12.80
N SER A 67 -9.97 14.33 -11.74
CA SER A 67 -11.13 15.21 -11.59
C SER A 67 -10.74 16.65 -11.25
N ARG A 68 -9.54 16.86 -10.70
CA ARG A 68 -9.04 18.18 -10.28
C ARG A 68 -8.14 18.85 -11.33
N ASN A 69 -7.84 18.17 -12.43
CA ASN A 69 -6.89 18.62 -13.45
C ASN A 69 -5.48 18.91 -12.89
N GLU A 70 -5.13 18.25 -11.79
CA GLU A 70 -3.85 18.33 -11.07
C GLU A 70 -3.29 16.92 -10.97
N PRO A 71 -2.51 16.45 -11.96
CA PRO A 71 -2.06 15.06 -11.99
C PRO A 71 -1.02 14.78 -10.90
N ILE A 72 -1.30 13.79 -10.06
CA ILE A 72 -0.37 13.26 -9.06
C ILE A 72 0.16 11.93 -9.57
N ARG A 73 1.48 11.76 -9.56
CA ARG A 73 2.10 10.51 -10.02
C ARG A 73 2.18 9.51 -8.86
N LEU A 74 2.00 8.22 -9.17
CA LEU A 74 2.18 7.15 -8.18
C LEU A 74 3.58 7.17 -7.51
N THR A 75 4.60 7.63 -8.23
CA THR A 75 5.97 7.76 -7.71
C THR A 75 6.11 8.80 -6.60
N GLU A 76 5.16 9.73 -6.48
CA GLU A 76 5.17 10.79 -5.45
C GLU A 76 4.65 10.27 -4.10
N ILE A 77 3.93 9.14 -4.10
CA ILE A 77 3.37 8.51 -2.90
C ILE A 77 3.98 7.14 -2.60
N LEU A 78 5.04 6.76 -3.33
CA LEU A 78 5.64 5.43 -3.23
C LEU A 78 6.60 5.36 -2.04
N TRP A 79 6.34 4.44 -1.13
CA TRP A 79 7.20 4.15 0.02
C TRP A 79 8.04 2.91 -0.21
N GLN A 80 9.35 3.02 0.08
CA GLN A 80 10.25 1.87 0.13
C GLN A 80 10.24 1.29 1.55
N ILE A 81 9.86 0.02 1.66
CA ILE A 81 9.72 -0.66 2.96
C ILE A 81 10.93 -1.54 3.29
N SER A 82 11.63 -2.07 2.28
CA SER A 82 12.85 -2.85 2.50
C SER A 82 13.84 -2.67 1.34
N ASP A 83 15.11 -2.87 1.68
CA ASP A 83 16.24 -2.69 0.75
C ASP A 83 16.55 -3.95 -0.07
N ARG A 84 15.79 -5.03 0.11
CA ARG A 84 15.93 -6.25 -0.70
C ARG A 84 15.24 -6.05 -2.05
N LEU A 85 15.88 -5.24 -2.89
CA LEU A 85 15.70 -5.15 -4.33
C LEU A 85 17.00 -5.53 -5.06
N GLU A 86 17.77 -6.46 -4.47
CA GLU A 86 18.82 -7.23 -5.16
C GLU A 86 18.47 -8.72 -5.12
#